data_AF-A0A011RR88-F1
#
_entry.id   AF-A0A011RR88-F1
#
_cell.length_a   1.000
_cell.length_b   1.000
_cell.length_c   1.000
_cell.angle_alpha   90.00
_cell.angle_beta   90.00
_cell.angle_gamma   90.00
#
_symmetry.space_group_name_H-M   'P 1'
#
loop_
_entity.id
_entity.type
_entity.pdbx_description
1 polymer ?
#
loop_
_entity_poly.entity_id
_entity_poly.type
_entity_poly.pdbx_seq_one_letter_code
_entity_poly.pdbx_strand_id
1 'polypeptide(L)'
;MKNLTAEDIIKINVYVIKTFSPKEPISVKDASALQMSVNQLDQEVFGKELFPPVLEKASILLINLTKRHPFHNGKKRTAWVMTDLFLKMDG
;
A
#
# COMPACT_ATOMS: atom_id res chain seq x y z
N MET A 1 9.91 -4.00 6.73
CA MET A 1 9.90 -4.59 5.38
C MET A 1 10.97 -3.98 4.50
N LYS A 2 12.19 -4.56 4.54
CA LYS A 2 12.95 -4.64 3.28
C LYS A 2 12.12 -5.51 2.33
N ASN A 3 11.67 -4.94 1.20
CA ASN A 3 10.95 -5.60 0.11
C ASN A 3 9.42 -5.74 0.25
N LEU A 4 8.68 -4.68 0.57
CA LEU A 4 7.24 -4.67 0.33
C LEU A 4 6.98 -4.83 -1.18
N THR A 5 6.04 -5.69 -1.60
CA THR A 5 5.68 -5.89 -3.01
C THR A 5 4.23 -5.53 -3.30
N ALA A 6 3.88 -5.36 -4.59
CA ALA A 6 2.50 -5.13 -4.99
C ALA A 6 1.61 -6.33 -4.64
N GLU A 7 2.16 -7.54 -4.66
CA GLU A 7 1.46 -8.77 -4.27
C GLU A 7 1.11 -8.78 -2.78
N ASP A 8 1.97 -8.26 -1.91
CA ASP A 8 1.67 -8.14 -0.48
C ASP A 8 0.47 -7.23 -0.25
N ILE A 9 0.39 -6.11 -0.96
CA ILE A 9 -0.75 -5.19 -0.91
C ILE A 9 -2.03 -5.88 -1.40
N ILE A 10 -1.95 -6.71 -2.45
CA ILE A 10 -3.08 -7.51 -2.94
C ILE A 10 -3.51 -8.53 -1.89
N LYS A 11 -2.59 -9.24 -1.24
CA LYS A 11 -2.89 -10.18 -0.15
C LYS A 11 -3.60 -9.48 1.01
N ILE A 12 -3.17 -8.27 1.37
CA ILE A 12 -3.87 -7.46 2.38
C ILE A 12 -5.28 -7.09 1.90
N ASN A 13 -5.47 -6.69 0.63
CA ASN A 13 -6.80 -6.39 0.09
C ASN A 13 -7.74 -7.61 0.16
N VAL A 14 -7.25 -8.78 -0.26
CA VAL A 14 -7.96 -10.06 -0.16
C VAL A 14 -8.35 -10.34 1.29
N TYR A 15 -7.41 -10.21 2.21
CA TYR A 15 -7.64 -10.42 3.65
C TYR A 15 -8.72 -9.48 4.20
N VAL A 16 -8.60 -8.17 3.97
CA VAL A 16 -9.57 -7.21 4.52
C VAL A 16 -10.97 -7.37 3.94
N ILE A 17 -11.10 -7.72 2.65
CA ILE A 17 -12.41 -7.97 2.04
C ILE A 17 -13.02 -9.25 2.63
N LYS A 18 -12.26 -10.36 2.68
CA LYS A 18 -12.77 -11.61 3.25
C LYS A 18 -13.19 -11.48 4.71
N THR A 19 -12.46 -10.67 5.48
CA THR A 19 -12.72 -10.49 6.92
C THR A 19 -13.88 -9.54 7.20
N PHE A 20 -13.97 -8.42 6.47
CA PHE A 20 -14.89 -7.32 6.84
C PHE A 20 -16.04 -7.09 5.85
N SER A 21 -15.96 -7.63 4.63
CA SER A 21 -16.98 -7.45 3.60
C SER A 21 -16.97 -8.60 2.56
N PRO A 22 -17.19 -9.86 2.97
CA PRO A 22 -16.95 -11.04 2.11
C PRO A 22 -17.83 -11.09 0.85
N LYS A 23 -18.88 -10.27 0.76
CA LYS A 23 -19.75 -10.13 -0.42
C LYS A 23 -19.22 -9.13 -1.45
N GLU A 24 -18.25 -8.28 -1.11
CA GLU A 24 -17.63 -7.35 -2.06
C GLU A 24 -16.70 -8.10 -3.02
N PRO A 25 -16.70 -7.78 -4.33
CA PRO A 25 -15.79 -8.40 -5.27
C PRO A 25 -14.34 -7.97 -4.99
N ILE A 26 -13.44 -8.95 -5.07
CA ILE A 26 -11.99 -8.77 -4.97
C ILE A 26 -11.44 -8.57 -6.37
N SER A 27 -10.98 -7.36 -6.68
CA SER A 27 -10.35 -7.07 -7.96
C SER A 27 -9.40 -5.88 -7.90
N VAL A 28 -8.28 -6.03 -8.60
CA VAL A 28 -7.34 -4.96 -8.90
C VAL A 28 -7.92 -4.14 -10.04
N LYS A 29 -8.05 -2.83 -9.82
CA LYS A 29 -8.47 -1.87 -10.84
C LYS A 29 -7.26 -1.37 -11.64
N ASP A 30 -6.17 -1.09 -10.95
CA ASP A 30 -4.97 -0.52 -11.54
C ASP A 30 -3.72 -1.12 -10.89
N ALA A 31 -3.12 -2.09 -11.59
CA ALA A 31 -1.89 -2.74 -11.15
C ALA A 31 -0.67 -1.79 -11.21
N SER A 32 -0.67 -0.83 -12.15
CA SER A 32 0.41 0.15 -12.26
C SER A 32 0.45 1.06 -11.03
N ALA A 33 -0.72 1.46 -10.52
CA ALA A 33 -0.82 2.23 -9.28
C ALA A 33 -0.24 1.49 -8.07
N LEU A 34 -0.43 0.17 -7.98
CA LEU A 34 0.18 -0.66 -6.92
C LEU A 34 1.70 -0.69 -7.05
N GLN A 35 2.21 -0.97 -8.24
CA GLN A 35 3.65 -1.02 -8.47
C GLN A 35 4.31 0.33 -8.17
N MET A 36 3.70 1.43 -8.61
CA MET A 36 4.17 2.78 -8.29
C MET A 36 4.17 3.04 -6.79
N SER A 37 3.15 2.58 -6.05
CA SER A 37 3.04 2.78 -4.60
C SER A 37 4.22 2.15 -3.86
N VAL A 38 4.66 0.98 -4.32
CA VAL A 38 5.81 0.26 -3.78
C VAL A 38 7.12 0.93 -4.18
N ASN A 39 7.31 1.21 -5.47
CA ASN A 39 8.53 1.83 -5.99
C ASN A 39 8.80 3.20 -5.35
N GLN A 40 7.74 3.92 -4.98
CA GLN A 40 7.86 5.24 -4.37
C GLN A 40 8.48 5.21 -2.97
N LEU A 41 8.44 4.07 -2.26
CA LEU A 41 8.99 3.95 -0.91
C LEU A 41 10.51 4.09 -0.86
N ASP A 42 11.19 3.64 -1.91
CA ASP A 42 12.65 3.69 -2.04
C ASP A 42 13.06 4.61 -3.20
N GLN A 43 12.18 5.57 -3.54
CA GLN A 43 12.45 6.51 -4.61
C GLN A 43 13.52 7.53 -4.19
N GLU A 44 14.50 7.73 -5.06
CA GLU A 44 15.53 8.75 -4.92
C GLU A 44 15.35 9.86 -5.95
N VAL A 45 15.62 11.11 -5.52
CA VAL A 45 15.59 12.30 -6.37
C VAL A 45 16.86 13.12 -6.07
N PHE A 46 17.65 13.43 -7.10
CA PHE A 46 18.95 14.12 -6.96
C PHE A 46 19.93 13.43 -5.99
N GLY A 47 19.93 12.09 -5.98
CA GLY A 47 20.81 11.29 -5.11
C GLY A 47 20.43 11.34 -3.61
N LYS A 48 19.20 11.75 -3.30
CA LYS A 48 18.64 11.73 -1.95
C LYS A 48 17.34 10.93 -1.95
N GLU A 49 17.17 10.11 -0.94
CA GLU A 49 15.91 9.42 -0.70
C GLU A 49 14.79 10.43 -0.48
N LEU A 50 13.67 10.23 -1.19
CA LEU A 50 12.55 11.16 -1.21
C LEU A 50 11.73 11.11 0.08
N PHE A 51 11.69 9.95 0.75
CA PHE A 51 10.96 9.73 2.00
C PHE A 51 11.85 9.02 3.04
N PRO A 52 12.83 9.72 3.65
CA PRO A 52 13.80 9.08 4.54
C PRO A 52 13.20 8.56 5.86
N PRO A 53 12.36 9.30 6.59
CA PRO A 53 11.73 8.78 7.81
C PRO A 53 10.73 7.66 7.51
N VAL A 54 10.71 6.61 8.32
CA VAL A 54 9.73 5.51 8.22
C VAL A 54 8.28 6.03 8.22
N LEU A 55 8.02 7.11 8.95
CA LEU A 55 6.71 7.77 8.99
C LEU A 55 6.33 8.42 7.65
N GLU A 56 7.29 8.97 6.92
CA GLU A 56 7.04 9.55 5.59
C GLU A 56 6.75 8.46 4.56
N LYS A 57 7.49 7.35 4.60
CA LYS A 57 7.22 6.14 3.78
C LYS A 57 5.82 5.57 4.05
N ALA A 58 5.47 5.45 5.34
CA ALA A 58 4.15 5.00 5.76
C ALA A 58 3.03 5.94 5.27
N SER A 59 3.28 7.25 5.34
CA SER A 59 2.34 8.30 4.90
C SER A 59 2.14 8.26 3.39
N ILE A 60 3.20 8.16 2.59
CA ILE A 60 3.07 8.10 1.13
C ILE A 60 2.39 6.81 0.68
N LEU A 61 2.64 5.68 1.36
CA LEU A 61 1.93 4.42 1.13
C LEU A 61 0.41 4.59 1.37
N LEU A 62 0.03 5.20 2.49
CA LEU A 62 -1.37 5.48 2.83
C LEU A 62 -2.04 6.36 1.79
N ILE A 63 -1.38 7.45 1.39
CA ILE A 63 -1.87 8.41 0.40
C ILE A 63 -2.06 7.70 -0.94
N ASN A 64 -1.06 6.98 -1.43
CA ASN A 64 -1.11 6.32 -2.73
C ASN A 64 -2.23 5.29 -2.80
N LEU A 65 -2.34 4.40 -1.82
CA LEU A 65 -3.36 3.35 -1.79
C LEU A 65 -4.78 3.92 -1.64
N THR A 66 -4.92 5.09 -1.00
CA THR A 66 -6.21 5.76 -0.86
C THR A 66 -6.61 6.53 -2.11
N LYS A 67 -5.69 7.34 -2.66
CA LYS A 67 -5.98 8.35 -3.70
C LYS A 67 -5.83 7.84 -5.12
N ARG A 68 -4.92 6.90 -5.39
CA ARG A 68 -4.74 6.31 -6.73
C ARG A 68 -5.78 5.24 -7.05
N HIS A 69 -6.58 4.83 -6.07
CA HIS A 69 -7.68 3.87 -6.20
C HIS A 69 -7.29 2.55 -6.90
N PRO A 70 -6.22 1.86 -6.46
CA PRO A 70 -5.71 0.65 -7.13
C PRO A 70 -6.67 -0.54 -7.11
N PHE A 71 -7.66 -0.56 -6.19
CA PHE A 71 -8.65 -1.62 -6.06
C PHE A 71 -10.07 -1.11 -6.37
N HIS A 72 -10.96 -2.01 -6.79
CA HIS A 72 -12.39 -1.66 -6.90
C HIS A 72 -13.02 -1.44 -5.52
N ASN A 73 -12.75 -2.33 -4.56
CA ASN A 73 -13.29 -2.30 -3.20
C ASN A 73 -12.18 -2.43 -2.14
N GLY A 74 -12.53 -2.28 -0.86
CA GLY A 74 -11.58 -2.46 0.24
C GLY A 74 -10.45 -1.42 0.34
N LYS A 75 -10.37 -0.43 -0.57
CA LYS A 75 -9.25 0.55 -0.69
C LYS A 75 -8.78 1.17 0.63
N LYS A 76 -9.68 1.87 1.33
CA LYS A 76 -9.34 2.59 2.58
C LYS A 76 -8.87 1.63 3.69
N ARG A 77 -9.52 0.46 3.80
CA ARG A 77 -9.18 -0.59 4.76
C ARG A 77 -7.82 -1.22 4.44
N THR A 78 -7.57 -1.47 3.16
CA THR A 78 -6.29 -1.97 2.67
C THR A 78 -5.17 -0.98 2.97
N ALA A 79 -5.39 0.30 2.66
CA ALA A 79 -4.42 1.35 2.91
C ALA A 79 -4.08 1.46 4.40
N TRP A 80 -5.10 1.47 5.27
CA TRP A 80 -4.91 1.51 6.72
C TRP A 80 -4.13 0.31 7.27
N VAL A 81 -4.57 -0.91 6.95
CA VAL A 81 -3.92 -2.15 7.42
C VAL A 81 -2.49 -2.25 6.88
N MET A 82 -2.27 -1.89 5.62
CA MET A 82 -0.94 -1.94 5.03
C MET A 82 0.01 -0.92 5.69
N THR A 83 -0.46 0.29 5.96
CA THR A 83 0.32 1.31 6.68
C THR A 83 0.64 0.90 8.11
N ASP A 84 -0.32 0.34 8.85
CA ASP A 84 -0.11 -0.19 10.21
C ASP A 84 0.91 -1.35 10.22
N LEU A 85 0.80 -2.29 9.27
CA LEU A 85 1.78 -3.38 9.14
C LEU A 85 3.16 -2.88 8.76
N PHE A 86 3.25 -1.91 7.83
CA PHE A 86 4.51 -1.29 7.46
C PHE A 86 5.21 -0.67 8.68
N LEU A 87 4.48 0.12 9.47
CA LEU A 87 5.02 0.73 10.70
C LEU A 87 5.43 -0.30 11.74
N LYS A 88 4.68 -1.39 11.93
CA LYS A 88 5.04 -2.46 12.88
C LYS A 88 6.27 -3.27 12.45
N MET A 89 6.61 -3.25 11.16
CA MET A 89 7.72 -4.03 10.62
C MET A 89 8.99 -3.21 10.36
N ASP A 90 8.88 -1.88 10.24
CA ASP A 90 10.02 -0.96 9.98
C ASP A 90 10.22 0.11 11.06
N GLY A 91 9.29 0.25 12.01
CA GLY A 91 9.42 1.11 13.19
C GLY A 91 9.89 0.32 14.40
#